data_AF-A0A7C7UH34-F1
#
_entry.id   AF-A0A7C7UH34-F1
#
_cell.length_a   1.000
_cell.length_b   1.000
_cell.length_c   1.000
_cell.angle_alpha   90.00
_cell.angle_beta   90.00
_cell.angle_gamma   90.00
#
_symmetry.space_group_name_H-M   'P 1'
#
loop_
_entity.id
_entity.type
_entity.pdbx_description
1 polymer ?
#
loop_
_entity_poly.entity_id
_entity_poly.type
_entity_poly.pdbx_seq_one_letter_code
_entity_poly.pdbx_strand_id
1 'polypeptide(L)' 'DIRDLLQAAHTKVVREFFQSGGAENPQAKPRPITMQDLLEALAERKPSVSKTMLQAYEKWAAEHGAL' A
#
# COMPACT_ATOMS: atom_id res chain seq x y z
N ASP A 1 -5.59 -1.90 3.11
CA ASP A 1 -5.06 -2.27 1.77
C ASP A 1 -4.52 -1.10 0.98
N ILE A 2 -5.35 -0.25 0.35
CA ILE A 2 -4.85 0.84 -0.51
C ILE A 2 -3.96 1.82 0.27
N ARG A 3 -4.42 2.25 1.46
CA ARG A 3 -3.61 3.11 2.34
C ARG A 3 -2.27 2.46 2.70
N ASP A 4 -2.28 1.19 3.04
CA ASP A 4 -1.08 0.47 3.48
C ASP A 4 -0.10 0.24 2.32
N LEU A 5 -0.62 0.08 1.10
CA LEU A 5 0.17 0.04 -0.13
C LEU A 5 0.91 1.37 -0.34
N LEU A 6 0.18 2.49 -0.27
CA LEU A 6 0.79 3.82 -0.40
C LEU A 6 1.80 4.08 0.72
N GLN A 7 1.51 3.65 1.94
CA GLN A 7 2.42 3.79 3.07
C GLN A 7 3.70 2.97 2.88
N ALA A 8 3.62 1.75 2.34
CA ALA A 8 4.81 0.96 2.02
C ALA A 8 5.73 1.65 1.02
N ALA A 9 5.17 2.16 -0.09
CA ALA A 9 5.92 2.90 -1.08
C ALA A 9 6.55 4.18 -0.51
N HIS A 10 5.82 4.91 0.34
CA HIS A 10 6.33 6.09 1.02
C HIS A 10 7.51 5.75 1.95
N THR A 11 7.37 4.73 2.79
CA THR A 11 8.43 4.30 3.71
C THR A 11 9.68 3.82 2.96
N LYS A 12 9.52 3.15 1.81
CA LYS A 12 10.65 2.74 0.95
C LYS A 12 11.48 3.95 0.51
N VAL A 13 10.82 4.94 -0.09
CA VAL A 13 11.47 6.16 -0.60
C VAL A 13 12.15 6.96 0.52
N VAL A 14 11.52 7.06 1.68
CA VAL A 14 12.14 7.70 2.86
C VAL A 14 13.37 6.92 3.31
N ARG A 15 13.30 5.58 3.36
CA ARG A 15 14.44 4.75 3.73
C ARG A 15 15.64 4.94 2.79
N GLU A 16 15.40 4.94 1.48
CA GLU A 16 16.43 5.20 0.46
C GLU A 16 17.09 6.58 0.65
N PHE A 17 16.30 7.59 0.98
CA PHE A 17 16.80 8.94 1.26
C PHE A 17 17.77 8.96 2.46
N PHE A 18 17.43 8.29 3.56
CA PHE A 18 18.33 8.20 4.71
C PHE A 18 19.58 7.36 4.40
N GLN A 19 19.45 6.28 3.64
CA GLN A 19 20.58 5.41 3.27
C GLN A 19 21.57 6.07 2.32
N SER A 20 21.13 7.04 1.51
CA SER A 20 21.98 7.80 0.59
C SER A 20 22.67 9.00 1.24
N GLY A 21 22.58 9.17 2.56
CA GLY A 21 23.15 10.32 3.27
C GLY A 21 22.33 11.61 3.13
N GLY A 22 21.11 11.54 2.59
CA GLY A 22 20.25 12.72 2.40
C GLY A 22 19.93 13.46 3.70
N ALA A 23 19.99 12.76 4.84
CA ALA A 23 19.80 13.35 6.17
C ALA A 23 20.91 14.34 6.60
N GLU A 24 22.06 14.31 5.95
CA GLU A 24 23.18 15.22 6.24
C GLU A 24 22.94 16.62 5.67
N ASN A 25 22.01 16.76 4.71
CA ASN A 25 21.63 18.03 4.12
C ASN A 25 20.20 18.41 4.53
N PRO A 26 20.01 19.44 5.40
CA PRO A 26 18.69 19.87 5.86
C PRO A 26 17.70 20.30 4.76
N GLN A 27 18.20 20.62 3.56
CA GLN A 27 17.38 21.02 2.42
C GLN A 27 17.09 19.87 1.45
N ALA A 28 17.77 18.73 1.61
CA ALA A 28 17.55 17.58 0.76
C ALA A 28 16.18 16.96 1.06
N LYS A 29 15.57 16.39 0.02
CA LYS A 29 14.26 15.74 0.10
C LYS A 29 14.36 14.34 -0.51
N PRO A 30 13.54 13.38 -0.04
CA PRO A 30 13.41 12.11 -0.73
C PRO A 30 12.99 12.32 -2.19
N ARG A 31 13.37 11.39 -3.06
CA ARG A 31 12.89 11.38 -4.45
C ARG A 31 11.35 11.26 -4.50
N PRO A 32 10.70 11.65 -5.60
CA PRO A 32 9.27 11.37 -5.78
C PRO A 32 8.98 9.85 -5.77
N ILE A 33 7.78 9.50 -5.31
CA ILE A 33 7.23 8.14 -5.46
C ILE A 33 6.85 7.93 -6.93
N THR A 34 7.18 6.75 -7.46
CA THR A 34 6.89 6.36 -8.84
C THR A 34 5.87 5.22 -8.88
N MET A 35 5.30 4.94 -10.06
CA MET A 35 4.45 3.77 -10.26
C MET A 35 5.18 2.46 -9.95
N GLN A 36 6.49 2.40 -10.19
CA GLN A 36 7.30 1.22 -9.91
C GLN A 36 7.33 0.90 -8.41
N ASP A 37 7.39 1.91 -7.54
CA ASP A 37 7.35 1.71 -6.08
C ASP A 37 6.02 1.10 -5.62
N LEU A 38 4.92 1.47 -6.28
CA LEU A 38 3.59 0.92 -6.00
C LEU A 38 3.48 -0.53 -6.48
N LEU A 39 4.03 -0.85 -7.65
CA LEU A 39 4.03 -2.21 -8.19
C LEU A 39 4.85 -3.16 -7.33
N GLU A 40 6.00 -2.72 -6.83
CA GLU A 40 6.82 -3.50 -5.89
C GLU A 40 6.10 -3.72 -4.55
N ALA A 41 5.53 -2.66 -3.97
CA ALA A 41 4.76 -2.77 -2.74
C ALA A 41 3.51 -3.67 -2.91
N LEU A 42 2.92 -3.72 -4.11
CA LEU A 42 1.80 -4.59 -4.43
C LEU A 42 2.24 -6.05 -4.56
N ALA A 43 3.40 -6.31 -5.15
CA ALA A 43 3.93 -7.67 -5.33
C ALA A 43 4.21 -8.37 -3.99
N GLU A 44 4.67 -7.61 -2.99
CA GLU A 44 4.94 -8.13 -1.64
C GLU A 44 3.66 -8.36 -0.81
N ARG A 45 2.58 -7.62 -1.11
CA ARG A 45 1.36 -7.61 -0.30
C ARG A 45 0.29 -8.55 -0.89
N LYS A 46 -0.33 -9.33 -0.01
CA LYS A 46 -1.53 -10.11 -0.34
C LYS A 46 -2.80 -9.34 0.07
N PRO A 47 -3.95 -9.58 -0.57
CA PRO A 47 -5.23 -8.99 -0.15
C PRO A 47 -5.53 -9.30 1.32
N SER A 48 -6.07 -8.33 2.06
CA SER A 48 -6.42 -8.53 3.49
C SER A 48 -7.70 -9.33 3.71
N VAL A 49 -8.54 -9.43 2.67
CA VAL A 49 -9.80 -10.18 2.70
C VAL A 49 -9.70 -11.39 1.78
N SER A 50 -10.07 -12.56 2.31
CA SER A 50 -10.09 -13.80 1.54
C SER A 50 -11.27 -13.84 0.57
N LYS A 51 -11.12 -14.62 -0.51
CA LYS A 51 -12.22 -14.85 -1.46
C LYS A 51 -13.45 -15.50 -0.79
N THR A 52 -13.23 -16.40 0.16
CA THR A 52 -14.30 -17.06 0.91
C THR A 52 -15.12 -16.06 1.73
N MET A 53 -14.46 -15.07 2.36
CA MET A 53 -15.15 -14.00 3.09
C MET A 53 -16.00 -13.15 2.16
N LEU A 54 -15.48 -12.79 0.99
CA LEU A 54 -16.25 -12.04 -0.02
C LEU A 54 -17.51 -12.79 -0.45
N GLN A 55 -17.39 -14.09 -0.75
CA GLN A 55 -18.54 -14.92 -1.12
C GLN A 55 -19.60 -15.01 -0.01
N ALA A 56 -19.18 -15.07 1.26
CA ALA A 56 -20.10 -15.08 2.39
C ALA A 56 -20.87 -13.75 2.50
N TYR A 57 -20.19 -12.61 2.29
CA TYR A 57 -20.85 -11.30 2.29
C TYR A 57 -21.80 -11.14 1.10
N GLU A 58 -21.43 -11.60 -0.09
CA GLU A 58 -22.30 -11.58 -1.27
C GLU A 58 -23.57 -12.39 -1.04
N LYS A 59 -23.46 -13.61 -0.49
CA LYS A 59 -24.62 -14.43 -0.15
C LYS A 59 -25.52 -13.76 0.87
N TRP A 60 -24.94 -13.24 1.95
CA TRP A 60 -25.71 -12.54 2.98
C TRP A 60 -26.42 -11.31 2.43
N ALA A 61 -25.75 -10.51 1.59
CA ALA A 61 -26.34 -9.33 0.97
C ALA A 61 -27.49 -9.69 0.03
N ALA A 62 -27.42 -10.81 -0.69
CA ALA A 62 -28.51 -11.29 -1.54
C ALA A 62 -29.74 -11.74 -0.73
N GLU A 63 -29.54 -12.33 0.46
CA GLU A 63 -30.61 -12.86 1.31
C GLU A 63 -31.23 -11.78 2.23
N HIS A 64 -30.44 -10.79 2.66
CA HIS A 64 -30.78 -9.89 3.76
C HIS A 64 -30.38 -8.42 3.54
N GLY A 65 -29.83 -8.06 2.37
CA GLY A 65 -29.40 -6.70 2.06
C GLY A 65 -30.55 -5.71 1.95
N ALA A 66 -30.27 -4.44 2.21
CA ALA A 66 -31.23 -3.35 2.01
C ALA A 66 -31.39 -3.05 0.51
N LEU A 67 -32.65 -2.89 0.06
CA LEU A 67 -33.02 -2.45 -1.30
C LEU A 67 -32.62 -0.99 -1.55
#